data_AF-A0A932CJF9-F1
#
_entry.id   AF-A0A932CJF9-F1
#
_cell.length_a   1.000
_cell.length_b   1.000
_cell.length_c   1.000
_cell.angle_alpha   90.00
_cell.angle_beta   90.00
_cell.angle_gamma   90.00
#
_symmetry.space_group_name_H-M   'P 1'
#
loop_
_entity.id
_entity.type
_entity.pdbx_description
1 polymer ?
#
loop_
_entity_poly.entity_id
_entity_poly.type
_entity_poly.pdbx_seq_one_letter_code
_entity_poly.pdbx_strand_id
1 'polypeptide(L)'
;MASLQFLIDNMCAGFTVASMYALVRTRLAEGACTIGDIAHRVAEADRTLDIGSAKTLAEAAIEALAKSGDVVVQEAYIHAAG
;
A
#
# COMPACT_ATOMS: atom_id res chain seq x y z
N MET A 1 6.63 4.54 14.65
CA MET A 1 5.91 3.91 13.53
C MET A 1 6.78 2.78 13.00
N ALA A 2 6.28 1.56 12.94
CA ALA A 2 7.02 0.45 12.33
C ALA A 2 7.21 0.76 10.83
N SER A 3 8.40 0.54 10.29
CA SER A 3 8.64 0.71 8.86
C SER A 3 7.82 -0.31 8.08
N LEU A 4 7.40 0.05 6.86
CA LEU A 4 6.70 -0.88 5.95
C LEU A 4 7.48 -2.20 5.79
N GLN A 5 8.81 -2.11 5.73
CA GLN A 5 9.72 -3.25 5.69
C GLN A 5 9.53 -4.18 6.90
N PHE A 6 9.45 -3.63 8.12
CA PHE A 6 9.24 -4.41 9.34
C PHE A 6 7.88 -5.11 9.38
N LEU A 7 6.83 -4.46 8.86
CA LEU A 7 5.49 -5.06 8.78
C LEU A 7 5.46 -6.20 7.77
N ILE A 8 6.05 -6.00 6.59
CA ILE A 8 6.12 -7.03 5.56
C ILE A 8 6.96 -8.22 6.02
N ASP A 9 8.14 -7.99 6.62
CA ASP A 9 9.00 -9.06 7.14
C ASP A 9 8.34 -9.86 8.29
N ASN A 10 7.38 -9.29 9.02
CA ASN A 10 6.63 -10.00 10.07
C ASN A 10 5.33 -10.66 9.59
N MET A 11 4.72 -10.15 8.53
CA MET A 11 3.36 -10.53 8.13
C MET A 11 3.31 -11.31 6.82
N CYS A 12 4.34 -11.22 5.98
CA CYS A 12 4.37 -11.80 4.64
C CYS A 12 5.68 -12.53 4.39
N ALA A 13 5.62 -13.85 4.18
CA ALA A 13 6.79 -14.63 3.77
C ALA A 13 7.12 -14.51 2.25
N GLY A 14 6.18 -13.99 1.45
CA GLY A 14 6.30 -13.92 -0.02
C GLY A 14 5.94 -12.58 -0.65
N PHE A 15 5.59 -11.57 0.15
CA PHE A 15 5.30 -10.22 -0.33
C PHE A 15 6.50 -9.32 -0.01
N THR A 16 6.92 -8.47 -0.94
CA THR A 16 8.05 -7.55 -0.68
C THR A 16 7.56 -6.10 -0.65
N VAL A 17 8.32 -5.23 0.01
CA VAL A 17 8.11 -3.77 -0.05
C VAL A 17 8.08 -3.26 -1.49
N ALA A 18 8.95 -3.80 -2.36
CA ALA A 18 8.97 -3.43 -3.77
C ALA A 18 7.67 -3.84 -4.49
N SER A 19 7.15 -5.04 -4.22
CA SER A 19 5.87 -5.51 -4.76
C SER A 19 4.70 -4.64 -4.27
N MET A 20 4.73 -4.22 -3.01
CA MET A 20 3.74 -3.32 -2.42
C MET A 20 3.74 -1.96 -3.14
N TYR A 21 4.90 -1.33 -3.29
CA TYR A 21 5.00 -0.05 -3.99
C TYR A 21 4.61 -0.16 -5.47
N ALA A 22 5.01 -1.24 -6.14
CA ALA A 22 4.61 -1.49 -7.53
C ALA A 22 3.08 -1.61 -7.67
N LEU A 23 2.42 -2.30 -6.74
CA LEU A 23 0.96 -2.46 -6.72
C LEU A 23 0.26 -1.10 -6.56
N VAL A 24 0.71 -0.31 -5.58
CA VAL A 24 0.17 1.03 -5.34
C VAL A 24 0.36 1.93 -6.56
N ARG A 25 1.56 1.99 -7.13
CA ARG A 25 1.85 2.81 -8.32
C ARG A 25 1.02 2.38 -9.53
N THR A 26 0.85 1.07 -9.74
CA THR A 26 0.00 0.55 -10.81
C THR A 26 -1.44 0.99 -10.64
N ARG A 27 -1.97 0.97 -9.42
CA ARG A 27 -3.33 1.45 -9.15
C ARG A 27 -3.48 2.94 -9.37
N LEU A 28 -2.50 3.73 -8.94
CA LEU A 28 -2.51 5.17 -9.17
C LEU A 28 -2.39 5.55 -10.64
N ALA A 29 -1.73 4.72 -11.45
CA ALA A 29 -1.68 4.89 -12.90
C ALA A 29 -3.05 4.61 -13.58
N GLU A 30 -3.89 3.77 -12.99
CA GLU A 30 -5.26 3.51 -13.48
C GLU A 30 -6.27 4.60 -13.02
N GLY A 31 -5.94 5.36 -11.98
CA GLY A 31 -6.74 6.48 -11.49
C GLY A 31 -6.60 6.72 -10.00
N ALA A 32 -7.39 7.66 -9.47
CA ALA A 32 -7.47 7.88 -8.03
C ALA A 32 -8.05 6.63 -7.35
N CYS A 33 -7.43 6.20 -6.27
CA CYS A 33 -7.87 5.04 -5.50
C CYS A 33 -7.89 5.33 -4.00
N THR A 34 -8.64 4.52 -3.24
CA THR A 34 -8.66 4.63 -1.78
C THR A 34 -7.71 3.64 -1.12
N ILE A 35 -7.41 3.85 0.16
CA ILE A 35 -6.66 2.88 0.97
C ILE A 35 -7.39 1.53 1.01
N GLY A 36 -8.73 1.54 1.00
CA GLY A 36 -9.54 0.31 0.98
C GLY A 36 -9.35 -0.50 -0.29
N ASP A 37 -9.28 0.15 -1.45
CA ASP A 37 -9.01 -0.52 -2.73
C ASP A 37 -7.63 -1.17 -2.73
N ILE A 38 -6.62 -0.48 -2.21
CA ILE A 38 -5.25 -1.00 -2.10
C ILE A 38 -5.21 -2.17 -1.12
N ALA A 39 -5.86 -2.04 0.05
CA ALA A 39 -5.94 -3.10 1.06
C ALA A 39 -6.58 -4.38 0.50
N HIS A 40 -7.68 -4.24 -0.25
CA HIS A 40 -8.31 -5.36 -0.93
C HIS A 40 -7.36 -6.05 -1.91
N ARG A 41 -6.64 -5.27 -2.72
CA ARG A 41 -5.66 -5.82 -3.67
C ARG A 41 -4.49 -6.51 -2.99
N VAL A 42 -4.03 -6.00 -1.85
CA VAL A 42 -2.99 -6.63 -1.04
C VAL A 42 -3.48 -7.97 -0.49
N ALA A 43 -4.70 -8.03 0.05
CA ALA A 43 -5.31 -9.28 0.52
C ALA A 43 -5.61 -10.28 -0.62
N GLU A 44 -5.90 -9.79 -1.83
CA GLU A 44 -6.04 -10.65 -3.02
C GLU A 44 -4.69 -11.22 -3.48
N ALA A 45 -3.65 -10.40 -3.44
CA ALA A 45 -2.30 -10.78 -3.85
C ALA A 45 -1.64 -11.73 -2.84
N ASP A 46 -1.99 -11.61 -1.56
CA ASP A 46 -1.57 -12.50 -0.49
C ASP A 46 -2.78 -12.96 0.34
N ARG A 47 -3.28 -14.15 0.02
CA ARG A 47 -4.45 -14.76 0.68
C ARG A 47 -4.19 -15.14 2.14
N THR A 48 -2.96 -15.03 2.63
CA THR A 48 -2.62 -15.31 4.04
C THR A 48 -2.85 -14.08 4.93
N LEU A 49 -2.95 -12.89 4.33
CA LEU A 49 -3.27 -11.66 5.03
C LEU A 49 -4.77 -11.49 5.22
N ASP A 50 -5.18 -11.16 6.43
CA ASP A 50 -6.52 -10.63 6.68
C ASP A 50 -6.64 -9.18 6.18
N ILE A 51 -7.88 -8.72 5.98
CA ILE A 51 -8.14 -7.38 5.45
C ILE A 51 -7.66 -6.25 6.37
N GLY A 52 -7.58 -6.49 7.69
CA GLY A 52 -7.09 -5.51 8.66
C GLY A 52 -5.57 -5.34 8.53
N SER A 53 -4.86 -6.46 8.49
CA SER A 53 -3.43 -6.53 8.20
C SER A 53 -3.07 -5.91 6.85
N ALA A 54 -3.82 -6.24 5.80
CA ALA A 54 -3.64 -5.66 4.47
C ALA A 54 -3.89 -4.15 4.45
N LYS A 55 -4.86 -3.65 5.24
CA LYS A 55 -5.10 -2.23 5.40
C LYS A 55 -3.95 -1.51 6.10
N THR A 56 -3.42 -2.06 7.18
CA THR A 56 -2.25 -1.49 7.87
C THR A 56 -1.03 -1.41 6.95
N LEU A 57 -0.84 -2.43 6.12
CA LEU A 57 0.21 -2.43 5.10
C LEU A 57 -0.02 -1.37 4.03
N ALA A 58 -1.25 -1.22 3.54
CA ALA A 58 -1.61 -0.18 2.58
C ALA A 58 -1.40 1.23 3.16
N GLU A 59 -1.81 1.48 4.40
CA GLU A 59 -1.60 2.74 5.12
C GLU A 59 -0.10 3.05 5.23
N ALA A 60 0.71 2.10 5.67
CA ALA A 60 2.16 2.27 5.78
C ALA A 60 2.82 2.52 4.41
N ALA A 61 2.33 1.88 3.34
CA ALA A 61 2.88 2.05 2.01
C ALA A 61 2.58 3.44 1.45
N ILE A 62 1.34 3.91 1.63
CA ILE A 62 0.91 5.25 1.25
C ILE A 62 1.64 6.31 2.05
N GLU A 63 1.80 6.14 3.36
CA GLU A 63 2.54 7.10 4.18
C GLU A 63 4.01 7.21 3.74
N ALA A 64 4.65 6.08 3.42
CA ALA A 64 6.03 6.07 2.93
C ALA A 64 6.17 6.76 1.56
N LEU A 65 5.23 6.50 0.63
CA LEU A 65 5.22 7.15 -0.68
C LEU A 65 4.89 8.65 -0.57
N ALA A 66 3.99 9.03 0.34
CA ALA A 66 3.63 10.42 0.58
C ALA A 66 4.80 11.20 1.18
N LYS A 67 5.55 10.59 2.11
CA LYS A 67 6.80 11.13 2.65
C LYS A 67 7.89 11.27 1.59
N SER A 68 7.90 10.38 0.60
CA SER A 68 8.87 10.42 -0.51
C SER A 68 8.46 11.43 -1.60
N GLY A 69 7.21 11.91 -1.58
CA GLY A 69 6.68 12.82 -2.58
C GLY A 69 6.20 12.13 -3.85
N ASP A 70 6.05 10.80 -3.86
CA ASP A 70 5.54 10.01 -5.01
C ASP A 70 4.01 9.99 -5.10
N VAL A 71 3.32 10.24 -3.99
CA VAL A 71 1.84 10.24 -3.93
C VAL A 71 1.34 11.40 -3.10
N VAL A 72 0.16 11.92 -3.46
CA VAL A 72 -0.56 12.94 -2.72
C VAL A 72 -1.87 12.33 -2.22
N VAL A 73 -2.08 12.38 -0.91
CA VAL A 73 -3.35 11.97 -0.30
C VAL A 73 -4.22 13.23 -0.14
N GLN A 74 -5.36 13.26 -0.83
CA GLN A 74 -6.38 14.29 -0.68
C GLN A 74 -7.65 13.69 -0.10
N GLU A 75 -8.01 14.12 1.12
CA GLU A 75 -9.15 13.61 1.88
C GLU A 75 -9.11 12.08 2.06
N ALA A 76 -9.79 11.34 1.17
CA ALA A 76 -9.88 9.88 1.17
C ALA A 76 -9.27 9.23 -0.09
N TYR A 77 -8.83 10.04 -1.05
CA TYR A 77 -8.30 9.59 -2.33
C TYR A 77 -6.80 9.80 -2.41
N ILE A 78 -6.14 8.84 -3.04
CA ILE A 78 -4.70 8.85 -3.27
C ILE A 78 -4.49 9.13 -4.75
N HIS A 79 -3.60 10.07 -5.04
CA HIS A 79 -3.19 10.47 -6.37
C HIS A 79 -1.68 10.24 -6.53
N ALA A 80 -1.23 9.89 -7.73
CA ALA A 80 0.19 9.97 -8.04
C ALA A 80 0.63 11.44 -8.01
N ALA A 81 1.73 11.73 -7.31
CA ALA A 81 2.42 13.00 -7.48
C ALA A 81 3.19 12.89 -8.81
N GLY A 82 2.83 13.73 -9.78
CA GLY A 82 3.48 13.80 -11.09
C GLY A 82 4.81 14.54 -11.03
#